data_AF-A0A939HCV2-F1
#
_entry.id   AF-A0A939HCV2-F1
#
_cell.length_a   1.000
_cell.length_b   1.000
_cell.length_c   1.000
_cell.angle_alpha   90.00
_cell.angle_beta   90.00
_cell.angle_gamma   90.00
#
_symmetry.space_group_name_H-M   'P 1'
#
loop_
_entity.id
_entity.type
_entity.pdbx_description
1 polymer ?
#
loop_
_entity_poly.entity_id
_entity_poly.type
_entity_poly.pdbx_seq_one_letter_code
_entity_poly.pdbx_strand_id
1 'polypeptide(L)' 'MNLNEVMKFVESEYIVINNTPCEICGGDFLTESVGLTFENGKPENITHCVCENCGHEREFSFRAPFIGAMNQEPEQEELN' A
#
# COMPACT_ATOMS: atom_id res chain seq x y z
N MET A 1 16.66 -1.05 -7.26
CA MET A 1 15.32 -1.66 -7.36
C MET A 1 14.69 -1.18 -8.66
N ASN A 2 14.08 -2.06 -9.45
CA ASN A 2 13.43 -1.68 -10.70
C ASN A 2 11.90 -1.55 -10.51
N LEU A 3 11.22 -0.91 -11.46
CA LEU A 3 9.76 -0.71 -11.42
C LEU A 3 8.98 -2.03 -11.26
N ASN A 4 9.50 -3.14 -11.82
CA ASN A 4 8.85 -4.45 -11.73
C ASN A 4 8.83 -4.99 -10.28
N GLU A 5 9.87 -4.72 -9.49
CA GLU A 5 9.92 -5.13 -8.09
C GLU A 5 8.91 -4.36 -7.25
N VAL A 6 8.73 -3.06 -7.53
CA VAL A 6 7.71 -2.23 -6.87
C VAL A 6 6.30 -2.69 -7.25
N MET A 7 6.05 -2.98 -8.54
CA MET A 7 4.75 -3.50 -8.98
C MET A 7 4.39 -4.83 -8.34
N LYS A 8 5.35 -5.76 -8.22
CA LYS A 8 5.14 -7.04 -7.53
C LYS A 8 4.76 -6.87 -6.05
N PHE A 9 5.33 -5.84 -5.40
CA PHE A 9 5.00 -5.55 -4.02
C PHE A 9 3.55 -5.07 -3.90
N VAL A 10 3.15 -4.09 -4.73
CA VAL A 10 1.77 -3.59 -4.78
C VAL A 10 0.79 -4.74 -5.10
N GLU A 11 1.11 -5.58 -6.07
CA GLU A 11 0.30 -6.76 -6.41
C GLU A 11 0.13 -7.70 -5.21
N SER A 12 1.19 -7.91 -4.42
CA SER A 12 1.12 -8.77 -3.22
C SER A 12 0.19 -8.20 -2.14
N GLU A 13 0.12 -6.88 -1.96
CA GLU A 13 -0.78 -6.23 -1.01
C GLU A 13 -2.24 -6.42 -1.43
N TYR A 14 -2.55 -6.21 -2.72
CA TYR A 14 -3.89 -6.44 -3.27
C TYR A 14 -4.30 -7.91 -3.17
N ILE A 15 -3.39 -8.86 -3.38
CA ILE A 15 -3.66 -10.29 -3.17
C ILE A 15 -4.06 -10.56 -1.71
N VAL A 16 -3.38 -9.95 -0.74
CA VAL A 16 -3.74 -10.12 0.68
C VAL A 16 -5.11 -9.53 0.98
N ILE A 17 -5.39 -8.31 0.50
CA ILE A 17 -6.69 -7.64 0.70
C ILE A 17 -7.82 -8.48 0.09
N ASN A 18 -7.68 -8.88 -1.17
CA ASN A 18 -8.71 -9.63 -1.90
C ASN A 18 -8.93 -11.05 -1.37
N ASN A 19 -7.96 -11.63 -0.68
CA ASN A 19 -8.11 -12.94 -0.02
C ASN A 19 -8.54 -12.84 1.44
N THR A 20 -8.73 -11.62 1.96
CA THR A 20 -9.19 -11.40 3.32
C THR A 20 -10.69 -11.12 3.30
N PRO A 21 -11.55 -12.07 3.71
CA PRO A 21 -12.99 -11.82 3.76
C PRO A 21 -13.32 -10.86 4.89
N CYS A 22 -14.44 -10.15 4.73
CA CYS A 22 -15.03 -9.32 5.77
C CYS A 22 -15.32 -10.16 7.02
N GLU A 23 -14.82 -9.72 8.17
CA GLU A 23 -15.01 -10.41 9.45
C GLU A 23 -16.47 -10.40 9.94
N ILE A 24 -17.30 -9.52 9.39
CA ILE A 24 -18.71 -9.38 9.76
C ILE A 24 -19.61 -10.25 8.90
N CYS A 25 -19.47 -10.19 7.57
CA CYS A 25 -20.40 -10.84 6.64
C CYS A 25 -19.74 -11.84 5.68
N GLY A 26 -18.41 -11.98 5.70
CA GLY A 26 -17.66 -12.86 4.80
C GLY A 26 -17.57 -12.39 3.35
N GLY A 27 -18.03 -11.18 3.02
CA GLY A 27 -17.93 -10.60 1.68
C GLY A 27 -16.57 -9.98 1.40
N ASP A 28 -16.37 -9.44 0.19
CA ASP A 28 -15.09 -8.90 -0.21
C ASP A 28 -14.92 -7.43 0.21
N PHE A 29 -13.66 -7.02 0.37
CA PHE A 29 -13.28 -5.64 0.65
C PHE A 29 -12.92 -4.92 -0.65
N LEU A 30 -13.46 -3.71 -0.83
CA LEU A 30 -13.08 -2.80 -1.91
C LEU A 30 -12.10 -1.76 -1.38
N THR A 31 -11.03 -1.49 -2.14
CA THR A 31 -10.08 -0.43 -1.80
C THR A 31 -10.69 0.94 -2.06
N GLU A 32 -10.74 1.79 -1.03
CA GLU A 32 -11.25 3.16 -1.12
C GLU A 32 -10.12 4.18 -1.27
N SER A 33 -9.08 4.07 -0.45
CA SER A 33 -7.93 4.95 -0.52
C SER A 33 -6.64 4.24 -0.10
N VAL A 34 -5.53 4.76 -0.60
CA VAL A 34 -4.17 4.27 -0.32
C VAL A 34 -3.33 5.47 0.08
N GLY A 35 -2.57 5.34 1.15
CA GLY A 35 -1.74 6.38 1.72
C GLY A 35 -0.40 5.85 2.22
N LEU A 36 0.59 6.73 2.32
CA LEU A 36 1.90 6.40 2.89
C LEU A 36 2.03 7.06 4.26
N THR A 37 2.43 6.27 5.25
CA THR A 37 2.75 6.75 6.60
C THR A 37 4.16 6.33 7.00
N PHE A 38 4.72 7.03 7.99
CA PHE A 38 6.00 6.71 8.58
C PHE A 38 5.81 6.40 10.07
N GLU A 39 5.50 5.17 10.40
CA GLU A 39 5.42 4.74 11.80
C GLU A 39 6.81 4.29 12.31
N ASN A 40 7.26 4.86 13.42
CA ASN A 40 8.57 4.55 14.04
C ASN A 40 9.76 4.67 13.05
N GLY A 41 9.68 5.61 12.11
CA GLY A 41 10.70 5.83 11.08
C GLY A 41 10.73 4.76 9.98
N LYS A 42 9.71 3.89 9.91
CA LYS A 42 9.56 2.89 8.85
C LYS A 42 8.40 3.29 7.94
N PRO A 43 8.61 3.32 6.62
CA PRO A 43 7.53 3.56 5.69
C PRO A 43 6.54 2.39 5.69
N GLU A 44 5.27 2.71 5.78
CA GLU A 44 4.15 1.79 5.65
C GLU A 44 3.15 2.31 4.62
N ASN A 45 2.61 1.39 3.82
CA ASN A 45 1.52 1.62 2.91
C ASN A 45 0.22 1.25 3.63
N ILE A 46 -0.64 2.24 3.80
CA ILE A 46 -1.92 2.12 4.49
C ILE A 46 -3.01 2.11 3.45
N THR A 47 -3.79 1.03 3.42
CA THR A 47 -4.89 0.87 2.50
C THR A 47 -6.19 0.80 3.27
N HIS A 48 -7.06 1.80 3.07
CA HIS A 48 -8.41 1.80 3.60
C HIS A 48 -9.33 1.04 2.65
N CYS A 49 -10.08 0.10 3.21
CA CYS A 49 -11.04 -0.71 2.47
C CYS A 49 -12.41 -0.70 3.13
N VAL A 50 -13.43 -0.85 2.31
CA VAL A 50 -14.84 -0.93 2.74
C VAL A 50 -15.43 -2.21 2.18
N CYS A 51 -16.12 -2.98 3.02
CA CYS A 51 -16.80 -4.18 2.57
C CYS A 51 -17.97 -3.81 1.64
N GLU A 52 -18.00 -4.40 0.45
CA GLU A 52 -19.02 -4.09 -0.55
C GLU A 52 -20.45 -4.46 -0.12
N ASN A 53 -20.57 -5.42 0.81
CA ASN A 53 -21.87 -5.98 1.18
C ASN A 53 -22.45 -5.37 2.46
N CYS A 54 -21.61 -5.08 3.47
CA CYS A 54 -22.08 -4.57 4.77
C CYS A 54 -21.56 -3.18 5.14
N GLY A 55 -20.68 -2.58 4.33
CA GLY A 55 -20.08 -1.27 4.61
C GLY A 55 -19.08 -1.25 5.75
N HIS A 56 -18.67 -2.42 6.28
CA HIS A 56 -17.64 -2.49 7.32
C HIS A 56 -16.31 -1.96 6.80
N GLU A 57 -15.72 -1.02 7.53
CA GLU A 57 -14.44 -0.40 7.19
C GLU A 57 -13.29 -1.17 7.83
N ARG A 58 -12.20 -1.32 7.08
CA ARG A 58 -10.97 -1.96 7.55
C ARG A 58 -9.75 -1.30 6.95
N GLU A 59 -8.75 -1.10 7.79
CA GLU A 59 -7.43 -0.63 7.37
C GLU A 59 -6.46 -1.80 7.28
N PHE A 60 -5.65 -1.83 6.22
CA PHE A 60 -4.53 -2.74 6.07
C PHE A 60 -3.23 -1.94 6.04
N SER A 61 -2.29 -2.29 6.92
CA SER A 61 -0.93 -1.76 6.90
C SER A 61 0.05 -2.78 6.36
N PHE A 62 0.82 -2.36 5.36
CA PHE A 62 1.90 -3.14 4.76
C PHE A 62 3.21 -2.37 4.87
N ARG A 63 4.29 -3.03 5.30
CA ARG A 63 5.60 -2.39 5.33
C ARG A 63 6.07 -2.09 3.91
N ALA A 64 6.42 -0.84 3.62
CA ALA A 64 6.89 -0.41 2.31
C ALA A 64 8.40 -0.09 2.32
N PRO A 65 9.29 -1.08 2.51
CA PRO A 65 10.72 -0.87 2.79
C PRO A 65 11.49 -0.13 1.68
N PHE A 66 10.90 0.01 0.49
CA PHE A 66 11.51 0.68 -0.66
C PHE A 66 11.30 2.20 -0.67
N ILE A 67 10.28 2.74 0.01
CA ILE A 67 10.00 4.18 0.04
C ILE A 67 11.15 4.95 0.70
N GLY A 68 11.81 4.36 1.71
CA GLY A 68 12.99 4.97 2.36
C GLY A 68 14.24 5.05 1.47
N ALA A 69 14.30 4.27 0.39
CA ALA A 69 15.41 4.27 -0.57
C ALA A 69 15.16 5.20 -1.78
N MET A 70 13.94 5.71 -1.97
CA MET A 70 13.60 6.63 -3.07
C MET A 70 13.89 8.10 -2.75
N ASN A 71 14.38 8.41 -1.54
CA ASN A 71 14.93 9.71 -1.16
C ASN A 71 16.43 9.83 -1.52
N GLN A 72 16.82 9.45 -2.73
CA GLN A 72 18.01 10.01 -3.36
C GLN A 72 17.50 10.96 -4.45
N GLU A 73 17.65 12.25 -4.19
CA GLU A 73 17.27 13.37 -5.07
C GLU A 73 17.75 13.15 -6.51
N PRO A 74 17.00 13.61 -7.53
CA PRO A 74 17.44 13.59 -8.91
C PRO A 74 18.71 14.43 -9.11
N GLU A 75 19.60 13.89 -9.95
CA GLU A 75 20.78 14.50 -10.55
C GLU A 75 20.63 16.02 -10.79
N GLN A 76 21.55 16.81 -10.23
CA GLN A 76 21.76 18.18 -10.67
C GLN A 76 22.38 18.13 -12.08
N GLU A 77 21.57 18.17 -13.13
CA GLU A 77 22.04 18.60 -14.45
C GLU A 77 22.37 20.11 -14.37
N GLU A 78 23.62 20.42 -14.05
CA GLU A 78 24.22 21.72 -14.36
C GLU A 78 24.27 21.88 -15.89
N LEU A 79 23.26 22.53 -16.47
CA LEU A 79 23.35 23.13 -17.79
C LEU A 79 24.24 24.39 -17.69
N ASN A 80 25.53 24.22 -17.98
CA ASN A 80 26.44 25.31 -18.38
C ASN A 80 26.31 25.60 -19.88
#